data_AF-A0AAP0H9A4-F1
#
_entry.id   AF-A0AAP0H9A4-F1
#
_cell.length_a   1.000
_cell.length_b   1.000
_cell.length_c   1.000
_cell.angle_alpha   90.00
_cell.angle_beta   90.00
_cell.angle_gamma   90.00
#
_symmetry.space_group_name_H-M   'P 1'
#
loop_
_entity.id
_entity.type
_entity.pdbx_description
1 polymer ?
#
loop_
_entity_poly.entity_id
_entity_poly.type
_entity_poly.pdbx_seq_one_letter_code
_entity_poly.pdbx_strand_id
1 'polypeptide(L)'
;MAFLLSLKPPSLSPSPHHLPPPTSALFPIPPTIKPLRHRFSFSFSNRNPPETGCPVPPEQQPINEYQSLSTSSPFSWASGDFVEYCSRLLVTGAGFALFVGLPVSWYGSVGVGWEPVQRILGAVSSGILAVTLAVVRMYLGWAYVGNRLLSATVEYEETGWYDGQIWVKTAEVLARDRLLGSFTVKPVLTRLKNTLVALAISLLMSIVVLINTETTQKETYISSGGEAGGRSVAGSYNDESARSFEPEAFCGGSDLSLED
;
A
#
# COMPACT_ATOMS: atom_id res chain seq x y z
N MET A 1 63.45 -42.51 -14.28
CA MET A 1 64.41 -41.95 -13.30
C MET A 1 65.58 -41.34 -14.07
N ALA A 2 66.04 -40.18 -13.59
CA ALA A 2 67.03 -39.20 -14.07
C ALA A 2 68.34 -39.77 -14.70
N PHE A 3 69.19 -39.05 -15.45
CA PHE A 3 69.81 -37.75 -15.18
C PHE A 3 70.51 -37.16 -16.46
N LEU A 4 70.41 -35.83 -16.60
CA LEU A 4 71.32 -34.77 -17.13
C LEU A 4 72.53 -35.05 -18.06
N LEU A 5 72.67 -34.17 -19.08
CA LEU A 5 73.89 -33.45 -19.51
C LEU A 5 73.44 -32.05 -20.04
N SER A 6 73.59 -30.93 -19.33
CA SER A 6 74.77 -30.06 -19.13
C SER A 6 75.39 -29.49 -20.42
N LEU A 7 75.39 -28.14 -20.58
CA LEU A 7 76.58 -27.30 -20.88
C LEU A 7 76.26 -25.78 -20.95
N LYS A 8 76.68 -25.07 -19.88
CA LYS A 8 77.32 -23.75 -19.65
C LYS A 8 77.12 -22.47 -20.55
N PRO A 9 77.04 -21.24 -19.94
CA PRO A 9 76.92 -19.89 -20.56
C PRO A 9 78.27 -19.09 -20.62
N PRO A 10 78.32 -17.80 -21.06
CA PRO A 10 78.33 -16.62 -20.11
C PRO A 10 77.74 -15.27 -20.66
N SER A 11 77.07 -14.44 -19.84
CA SER A 11 77.42 -13.07 -19.29
C SER A 11 77.51 -11.89 -20.31
N LEU A 12 77.21 -10.59 -20.08
CA LEU A 12 77.00 -9.69 -18.93
C LEU A 12 76.33 -8.34 -19.42
N SER A 13 75.61 -7.64 -18.51
CA SER A 13 74.87 -6.33 -18.52
C SER A 13 75.68 -5.06 -18.99
N PRO A 14 75.20 -3.75 -19.01
CA PRO A 14 74.10 -3.10 -18.25
C PRO A 14 73.25 -1.91 -18.86
N SER A 15 72.16 -1.57 -18.13
CA SER A 15 71.26 -0.37 -17.96
C SER A 15 71.76 1.08 -18.32
N PRO A 16 71.00 2.23 -18.22
CA PRO A 16 69.74 2.51 -17.46
C PRO A 16 68.66 3.52 -18.04
N HIS A 17 67.50 3.58 -17.35
CA HIS A 17 66.54 4.70 -17.03
C HIS A 17 66.21 5.87 -17.99
N HIS A 18 64.89 6.17 -18.18
CA HIS A 18 64.16 7.39 -17.70
C HIS A 18 62.73 7.55 -18.29
N LEU A 19 61.74 7.84 -17.42
CA LEU A 19 60.31 8.24 -17.65
C LEU A 19 60.19 9.80 -17.80
N PRO A 20 58.99 10.44 -17.85
CA PRO A 20 57.87 10.53 -18.83
C PRO A 20 57.64 12.01 -19.30
N PRO A 21 56.52 12.43 -19.98
CA PRO A 21 55.31 12.91 -19.27
C PRO A 21 53.99 12.73 -20.12
N PRO A 22 52.86 13.45 -19.87
CA PRO A 22 51.60 12.84 -19.42
C PRO A 22 50.51 12.80 -20.50
N THR A 23 49.62 11.82 -20.45
CA THR A 23 48.30 11.95 -21.09
C THR A 23 47.23 11.38 -20.18
N SER A 24 46.60 12.33 -19.48
CA SER A 24 45.19 12.42 -19.16
C SER A 24 44.38 11.13 -19.11
N ALA A 25 44.07 10.78 -17.86
CA ALA A 25 43.02 9.88 -17.39
C ALA A 25 41.77 9.81 -18.28
N LEU A 26 41.41 8.59 -18.66
CA LEU A 26 40.02 8.14 -18.76
C LEU A 26 39.93 6.83 -17.98
N PHE A 27 39.38 6.93 -16.78
CA PHE A 27 39.13 5.81 -15.87
C PHE A 27 38.26 4.74 -16.55
N PRO A 28 38.61 3.44 -16.46
CA PRO A 28 37.66 2.39 -16.79
C PRO A 28 36.56 2.37 -15.73
N ILE A 29 35.33 2.61 -16.17
CA ILE A 29 34.11 2.48 -15.37
C ILE A 29 34.04 1.01 -14.87
N PRO A 30 33.91 0.75 -13.56
CA PRO A 30 33.78 -0.60 -13.06
C PRO A 30 32.45 -1.20 -13.56
N PRO A 31 32.37 -2.51 -13.85
CA PRO A 31 31.10 -3.12 -14.20
C PRO A 31 30.15 -2.96 -13.02
N THR A 32 29.05 -2.24 -13.24
CA THR A 32 27.91 -2.17 -12.33
C THR A 32 27.49 -3.59 -11.98
N ILE A 33 27.83 -4.00 -10.75
CA ILE A 33 27.27 -5.19 -10.13
C ILE A 33 25.77 -4.91 -10.00
N LYS A 34 25.00 -5.42 -10.96
CA LYS A 34 23.55 -5.48 -10.85
C LYS A 34 23.28 -6.19 -9.52
N PRO A 35 22.46 -5.64 -8.61
CA PRO A 35 22.07 -6.38 -7.43
C PRO A 35 21.46 -7.68 -7.92
N LEU A 36 22.01 -8.79 -7.45
CA LEU A 36 21.49 -10.14 -7.69
C LEU A 36 20.03 -10.11 -7.25
N ARG A 37 19.14 -9.97 -8.24
CA ARG A 37 17.70 -10.06 -8.06
C ARG A 37 17.44 -11.50 -7.68
N HIS A 38 17.56 -11.83 -6.38
CA HIS A 38 17.01 -13.04 -5.82
C HIS A 38 15.48 -12.89 -5.83
N ARG A 39 14.92 -12.88 -7.04
CA ARG A 39 13.61 -13.46 -7.26
C ARG A 39 13.82 -14.91 -6.84
N PHE A 40 13.49 -15.25 -5.60
CA PHE A 40 13.23 -16.62 -5.22
C PHE A 40 11.97 -17.06 -5.97
N SER A 41 12.09 -17.16 -7.29
CA SER A 41 11.25 -18.05 -8.07
C SER A 41 11.71 -19.41 -7.60
N PHE A 42 11.02 -19.97 -6.61
CA PHE A 42 10.95 -21.42 -6.52
C PHE A 42 10.34 -21.85 -7.84
N SER A 43 11.20 -22.02 -8.86
CA SER A 43 10.87 -22.83 -10.00
C SER A 43 10.78 -24.23 -9.40
N PHE A 44 9.60 -24.56 -8.89
CA PHE A 44 9.22 -25.95 -8.70
C PHE A 44 9.30 -26.54 -10.10
N SER A 45 10.49 -27.07 -10.41
CA SER A 45 10.69 -27.89 -11.58
C SER A 45 9.57 -28.93 -11.50
N ASN A 46 8.76 -29.02 -12.54
CA ASN A 46 7.61 -29.92 -12.66
C ASN A 46 7.99 -31.42 -12.62
N ARG A 47 9.17 -31.76 -12.07
CA ARG A 47 9.50 -33.08 -11.56
C ARG A 47 8.78 -33.26 -10.24
N ASN A 48 7.46 -33.40 -10.32
CA ASN A 48 6.76 -34.13 -9.29
C ASN A 48 7.46 -35.51 -9.23
N PRO A 49 8.05 -35.95 -8.10
CA PRO A 49 8.11 -37.38 -7.88
C PRO A 49 6.66 -37.87 -8.06
N PRO A 50 6.42 -39.02 -8.71
CA PRO A 50 5.05 -39.49 -8.92
C PRO A 50 4.36 -39.41 -7.56
N GLU A 51 3.37 -38.53 -7.42
CA GLU A 51 2.53 -38.46 -6.23
C GLU A 51 1.77 -39.79 -6.22
N THR A 52 2.42 -40.79 -5.66
CA THR A 52 1.95 -42.15 -5.65
C THR A 52 0.92 -42.19 -4.54
N GLY A 53 -0.31 -41.76 -4.83
CA GLY A 53 -1.49 -41.97 -3.97
C GLY A 53 -2.16 -40.75 -3.34
N CYS A 54 -2.09 -39.54 -3.91
CA CYS A 54 -2.96 -38.44 -3.46
C CYS A 54 -4.32 -38.49 -4.21
N PRO A 55 -5.46 -38.68 -3.51
CA PRO A 55 -6.78 -38.72 -4.14
C PRO A 55 -7.34 -37.33 -4.47
N VAL A 56 -6.74 -36.28 -3.91
CA VAL A 56 -7.19 -34.88 -4.04
C VAL A 56 -6.93 -34.35 -5.46
N PRO A 57 -7.96 -33.84 -6.18
CA PRO A 57 -7.79 -33.19 -7.47
C PRO A 57 -6.75 -32.06 -7.41
N PRO A 58 -5.92 -31.89 -8.46
CA PRO A 58 -4.80 -30.95 -8.41
C PRO A 58 -5.24 -29.51 -8.10
N GLU A 59 -6.37 -29.05 -8.65
CA GLU A 59 -6.88 -27.68 -8.40
C GLU A 59 -7.27 -27.42 -6.94
N GLN A 60 -7.60 -28.48 -6.19
CA GLN A 60 -7.98 -28.40 -4.78
C GLN A 60 -6.81 -28.68 -3.83
N GLN A 61 -5.60 -28.87 -4.37
CA GLN A 61 -4.41 -29.04 -3.55
C GLN A 61 -3.94 -27.69 -3.01
N PRO A 62 -3.68 -27.57 -1.69
CA PRO A 62 -3.24 -26.31 -1.08
C PRO A 62 -2.00 -25.68 -1.72
N ILE A 63 -1.10 -26.51 -2.27
CA ILE A 63 0.12 -26.05 -2.96
C ILE A 63 -0.20 -25.36 -4.30
N ASN A 64 -1.19 -25.86 -5.03
CA ASN A 64 -1.60 -25.30 -6.32
C ASN A 64 -2.43 -24.03 -6.11
N GLU A 65 -3.28 -24.00 -5.09
CA GLU A 65 -3.96 -22.77 -4.65
C GLU A 65 -2.96 -21.68 -4.26
N TYR A 66 -1.91 -22.03 -3.52
CA TYR A 66 -0.82 -21.11 -3.18
C TYR A 66 -0.12 -20.55 -4.43
N GLN A 67 0.20 -21.40 -5.40
CA GLN A 67 0.87 -20.98 -6.62
C GLN A 67 -0.04 -20.09 -7.48
N SER A 68 -1.32 -20.43 -7.59
CA SER A 68 -2.33 -19.61 -8.26
C SER A 68 -2.49 -18.24 -7.57
N LEU A 69 -2.60 -18.22 -6.23
CA LEU A 69 -2.74 -16.99 -5.47
C LEU A 69 -1.49 -16.11 -5.58
N SER A 70 -0.30 -16.68 -5.39
CA SER A 70 0.97 -15.92 -5.45
C SER A 70 1.29 -15.35 -6.84
N THR A 71 0.72 -15.90 -7.92
CA THR A 71 0.88 -15.37 -9.28
C THR A 71 -0.21 -14.36 -9.65
N SER A 72 -1.40 -14.46 -9.05
CA SER A 72 -2.51 -13.54 -9.29
C SER A 72 -2.23 -12.11 -8.78
N SER A 73 -2.76 -11.11 -9.48
CA SER A 73 -2.79 -9.72 -9.00
C SER A 73 -4.05 -9.51 -8.14
N PRO A 74 -3.99 -8.87 -6.97
CA PRO A 74 -2.86 -8.10 -6.42
C PRO A 74 -1.96 -8.87 -5.45
N PHE A 75 -2.22 -10.15 -5.20
CA PHE A 75 -1.53 -10.97 -4.19
C PHE A 75 -0.03 -11.13 -4.48
N SER A 76 0.35 -11.18 -5.77
CA SER A 76 1.74 -11.21 -6.23
C SER A 76 2.57 -10.00 -5.78
N TRP A 77 1.93 -8.85 -5.50
CA TRP A 77 2.63 -7.64 -5.06
C TRP A 77 3.18 -7.83 -3.65
N ALA A 78 2.46 -8.55 -2.79
CA ALA A 78 2.84 -8.80 -1.40
C ALA A 78 4.02 -9.80 -1.28
N SER A 79 4.11 -10.75 -2.21
CA SER A 79 5.26 -11.68 -2.32
C SER A 79 6.49 -11.07 -3.01
N GLY A 80 6.35 -9.91 -3.65
CA GLY A 80 7.42 -9.24 -4.38
C GLY A 80 8.37 -8.40 -3.52
N ASP A 81 9.25 -7.69 -4.23
CA ASP A 81 10.23 -6.75 -3.64
C ASP A 81 9.52 -5.65 -2.85
N PHE A 82 10.12 -5.21 -1.74
CA PHE A 82 9.51 -4.21 -0.86
C PHE A 82 9.21 -2.88 -1.55
N VAL A 83 10.15 -2.40 -2.38
CA VAL A 83 9.99 -1.13 -3.12
C VAL A 83 8.88 -1.24 -4.16
N GLU A 84 8.83 -2.36 -4.89
CA GLU A 84 7.80 -2.61 -5.89
C GLU A 84 6.42 -2.67 -5.23
N TYR A 85 6.30 -3.37 -4.10
CA TYR A 85 5.10 -3.40 -3.27
C TYR A 85 4.65 -2.00 -2.86
N CYS A 86 5.52 -1.21 -2.22
CA CYS A 86 5.20 0.15 -1.78
C CYS A 86 4.78 1.05 -2.94
N SER A 87 5.50 0.99 -4.07
CA SER A 87 5.18 1.80 -5.25
C SER A 87 3.80 1.47 -5.81
N ARG A 88 3.42 0.19 -5.90
CA ARG A 88 2.10 -0.23 -6.40
C ARG A 88 0.97 0.20 -5.46
N LEU A 89 1.20 0.12 -4.15
CA LEU A 89 0.24 0.63 -3.16
C LEU A 89 0.07 2.15 -3.27
N LEU A 90 1.16 2.90 -3.42
CA LEU A 90 1.12 4.35 -3.57
C LEU A 90 0.43 4.77 -4.87
N VAL A 91 0.73 4.11 -6.00
CA VAL A 91 0.06 4.39 -7.29
C VAL A 91 -1.43 4.09 -7.19
N THR A 92 -1.82 2.97 -6.56
CA THR A 92 -3.22 2.63 -6.34
C THR A 92 -3.91 3.68 -5.47
N GLY A 93 -3.30 4.05 -4.34
CA GLY A 93 -3.84 5.05 -3.42
C GLY A 93 -3.95 6.44 -4.04
N ALA A 94 -2.92 6.88 -4.77
CA ALA A 94 -2.94 8.14 -5.50
C ALA A 94 -4.01 8.13 -6.61
N GLY A 95 -4.16 7.02 -7.33
CA GLY A 95 -5.23 6.86 -8.31
C GLY A 95 -6.61 7.05 -7.68
N PHE A 96 -6.90 6.35 -6.58
CA PHE A 96 -8.18 6.52 -5.88
C PHE A 96 -8.35 7.93 -5.29
N ALA A 97 -7.31 8.51 -4.72
CA ALA A 97 -7.34 9.88 -4.21
C ALA A 97 -7.66 10.91 -5.31
N LEU A 98 -7.09 10.74 -6.51
CA LEU A 98 -7.28 11.68 -7.62
C LEU A 98 -8.63 11.47 -8.33
N PHE A 99 -9.03 10.23 -8.59
CA PHE A 99 -10.24 9.95 -9.39
C PHE A 99 -11.52 9.86 -8.57
N VAL A 100 -11.43 9.51 -7.29
CA VAL A 100 -12.59 9.39 -6.40
C VAL A 100 -12.51 10.45 -5.31
N GLY A 101 -11.38 10.55 -4.63
CA GLY A 101 -11.19 11.48 -3.51
C GLY A 101 -11.38 12.94 -3.88
N LEU A 102 -10.74 13.41 -4.94
CA LEU A 102 -10.82 14.82 -5.37
C LEU A 102 -12.24 15.20 -5.82
N PRO A 103 -12.93 14.46 -6.72
CA PRO A 103 -14.31 14.80 -7.07
C PRO A 103 -15.24 14.78 -5.85
N VAL A 104 -15.15 13.74 -5.01
CA VAL A 104 -16.00 13.62 -3.81
C VAL A 104 -15.75 14.79 -2.86
N SER A 105 -14.49 15.16 -2.63
CA SER A 105 -14.15 16.29 -1.76
C SER A 105 -14.55 17.64 -2.35
N TRP A 106 -14.47 17.80 -3.67
CA TRP A 106 -14.84 19.03 -4.34
C TRP A 106 -16.36 19.25 -4.33
N TYR A 107 -17.14 18.23 -4.68
CA TYR A 107 -18.62 18.32 -4.73
C TYR A 107 -19.28 18.19 -3.35
N GLY A 108 -18.69 17.42 -2.44
CA GLY A 108 -19.21 17.24 -1.07
C GLY A 108 -19.00 18.46 -0.17
N SER A 109 -18.11 19.38 -0.56
CA SER A 109 -17.83 20.62 0.15
C SER A 109 -18.81 21.72 -0.26
N VAL A 110 -20.07 21.58 0.13
CA VAL A 110 -21.10 22.62 -0.06
C VAL A 110 -20.97 23.64 1.07
N GLY A 111 -19.94 24.48 1.02
CA GLY A 111 -19.71 25.53 2.01
C GLY A 111 -18.68 26.57 1.56
N VAL A 112 -19.03 27.86 1.72
CA VAL A 112 -18.16 28.99 1.40
C VAL A 112 -17.08 29.08 2.49
N GLY A 113 -15.96 28.39 2.30
CA GLY A 113 -14.80 28.52 3.21
C GLY A 113 -13.89 27.32 3.39
N TRP A 114 -14.08 26.20 2.68
CA TRP A 114 -13.14 25.08 2.81
C TRP A 114 -11.80 25.44 2.18
N GLU A 115 -10.76 25.53 3.00
CA GLU A 115 -9.40 25.74 2.53
C GLU A 115 -8.96 24.58 1.61
N PRO A 116 -8.09 24.84 0.62
CA PRO A 116 -7.58 23.80 -0.27
C PRO A 116 -6.92 22.63 0.49
N VAL A 117 -6.39 22.90 1.69
CA VAL A 117 -5.78 21.90 2.58
C VAL A 117 -6.78 20.83 3.01
N GLN A 118 -7.98 21.21 3.46
CA GLN A 118 -8.99 20.26 3.91
C GLN A 118 -9.49 19.38 2.75
N ARG A 119 -9.58 19.95 1.53
CA ARG A 119 -9.95 19.17 0.35
C ARG A 119 -8.90 18.13 -0.03
N ILE A 120 -7.62 18.53 0.02
CA ILE A 120 -6.51 17.61 -0.24
C ILE A 120 -6.47 16.52 0.83
N LEU A 121 -6.66 16.86 2.12
CA LEU A 121 -6.70 15.87 3.20
C LEU A 121 -7.87 14.89 3.03
N GLY A 122 -9.05 15.37 2.65
CA GLY A 122 -10.20 14.51 2.35
C GLY A 122 -9.96 13.59 1.15
N ALA A 123 -9.28 14.08 0.10
CA ALA A 123 -8.90 13.25 -1.03
C ALA A 123 -7.86 12.18 -0.63
N VAL A 124 -6.83 12.56 0.14
CA VAL A 124 -5.79 11.65 0.62
C VAL A 124 -6.36 10.57 1.54
N SER A 125 -7.28 10.93 2.46
CA SER A 125 -7.91 9.96 3.36
C SER A 125 -8.71 8.89 2.59
N SER A 126 -9.38 9.28 1.50
CA SER A 126 -10.07 8.32 0.62
C SER A 126 -9.10 7.34 -0.06
N GLY A 127 -7.92 7.81 -0.48
CA GLY A 127 -6.86 6.97 -1.05
C GLY A 127 -6.30 5.98 -0.02
N ILE A 128 -6.05 6.44 1.21
CA ILE A 128 -5.61 5.59 2.33
C ILE A 128 -6.66 4.52 2.63
N LEU A 129 -7.95 4.85 2.63
CA LEU A 129 -9.03 3.89 2.82
C LEU A 129 -9.08 2.83 1.72
N ALA A 130 -8.98 3.23 0.45
CA ALA A 130 -8.98 2.31 -0.68
C ALA A 130 -7.79 1.33 -0.62
N VAL A 131 -6.58 1.83 -0.31
CA VAL A 131 -5.39 1.00 -0.12
C VAL A 131 -5.57 0.06 1.06
N THR A 132 -6.13 0.53 2.17
CA THR A 132 -6.40 -0.31 3.35
C THR A 132 -7.29 -1.49 2.98
N LEU A 133 -8.38 -1.27 2.24
CA LEU A 133 -9.28 -2.33 1.79
C LEU A 133 -8.58 -3.33 0.86
N ALA A 134 -7.74 -2.85 -0.07
CA ALA A 134 -6.94 -3.71 -0.93
C ALA A 134 -5.94 -4.58 -0.13
N VAL A 135 -5.28 -4.00 0.88
CA VAL A 135 -4.34 -4.74 1.76
C VAL A 135 -5.08 -5.74 2.64
N VAL A 136 -6.27 -5.41 3.17
CA VAL A 136 -7.13 -6.37 3.90
C VAL A 136 -7.48 -7.55 3.00
N ARG A 137 -7.90 -7.30 1.75
CA ARG A 137 -8.19 -8.38 0.77
C ARG A 137 -6.98 -9.28 0.54
N MET A 138 -5.79 -8.68 0.39
CA MET A 138 -4.54 -9.43 0.26
C MET A 138 -4.25 -10.27 1.50
N TYR A 139 -4.35 -9.67 2.69
CA TYR A 139 -4.13 -10.33 3.97
C TYR A 139 -5.04 -11.54 4.16
N LEU A 140 -6.33 -11.40 3.88
CA LEU A 140 -7.30 -12.50 4.00
C LEU A 140 -6.97 -13.66 3.05
N GLY A 141 -6.60 -13.38 1.79
CA GLY A 141 -6.23 -14.45 0.85
C GLY A 141 -4.95 -15.18 1.26
N TRP A 142 -3.93 -14.45 1.71
CA TRP A 142 -2.69 -15.06 2.24
C TRP A 142 -2.94 -15.83 3.54
N ALA A 143 -3.82 -15.35 4.41
CA ALA A 143 -4.17 -16.03 5.65
C ALA A 143 -4.96 -17.32 5.40
N TYR A 144 -5.89 -17.29 4.44
CA TYR A 144 -6.66 -18.45 4.01
C TYR A 144 -5.76 -19.58 3.51
N VAL A 145 -4.93 -19.28 2.49
CA VAL A 145 -3.99 -20.27 1.92
C VAL A 145 -2.98 -20.73 2.97
N GLY A 146 -2.47 -19.79 3.78
CA GLY A 146 -1.55 -20.12 4.88
C GLY A 146 -2.15 -21.11 5.87
N ASN A 147 -3.41 -20.93 6.25
CA ASN A 147 -4.12 -21.85 7.13
C ASN A 147 -4.27 -23.22 6.46
N ARG A 148 -4.68 -23.28 5.19
CA ARG A 148 -4.87 -24.53 4.43
C ARG A 148 -3.57 -25.30 4.17
N LEU A 149 -2.45 -24.60 4.00
CA LEU A 149 -1.12 -25.21 3.92
C LEU A 149 -0.72 -25.84 5.27
N LEU A 150 -0.97 -25.15 6.38
CA LEU A 150 -0.57 -25.60 7.72
C LEU A 150 -1.49 -26.67 8.33
N SER A 151 -2.73 -26.76 7.85
CA SER A 151 -3.70 -27.78 8.24
C SER A 151 -3.23 -29.18 7.83
N ALA A 152 -3.43 -30.14 8.73
CA ALA A 152 -3.13 -31.56 8.51
C ALA A 152 -4.19 -32.27 7.66
N THR A 153 -5.39 -31.71 7.57
CA THR A 153 -6.51 -32.23 6.78
C THR A 153 -6.85 -31.27 5.65
N VAL A 154 -7.32 -31.84 4.54
CA VAL A 154 -7.81 -31.11 3.37
C VAL A 154 -9.16 -31.69 3.00
N GLU A 155 -10.19 -30.86 3.06
CA GLU A 155 -11.51 -31.16 2.49
C GLU A 155 -11.44 -30.99 0.99
N TYR A 156 -11.87 -31.99 0.25
CA TYR A 156 -11.84 -32.01 -1.20
C TYR A 156 -13.09 -32.67 -1.77
N GLU A 157 -13.52 -32.19 -2.92
CA GLU A 157 -14.75 -32.63 -3.57
C GLU A 157 -14.36 -33.47 -4.79
N GLU A 158 -14.64 -34.77 -4.74
CA GLU A 158 -14.42 -35.68 -5.88
C GLU A 158 -15.51 -35.53 -6.95
N THR A 159 -16.76 -35.21 -6.56
CA THR A 159 -17.92 -35.04 -7.48
C THR A 159 -18.94 -34.05 -6.90
N GLY A 160 -19.47 -33.12 -7.73
CA GLY A 160 -20.29 -31.99 -7.27
C GLY A 160 -21.73 -32.28 -6.78
N TRP A 161 -22.04 -33.49 -6.31
CA TRP A 161 -23.37 -33.85 -5.77
C TRP A 161 -23.33 -34.47 -4.35
N TYR A 162 -22.16 -34.87 -3.84
CA TYR A 162 -22.02 -35.47 -2.52
C TYR A 162 -21.01 -34.70 -1.68
N ASP A 163 -21.24 -34.66 -0.37
CA ASP A 163 -20.36 -33.99 0.60
C ASP A 163 -18.89 -34.33 0.37
N GLY A 164 -18.03 -33.31 0.43
CA GLY A 164 -16.59 -33.45 0.29
C GLY A 164 -15.98 -34.49 1.24
N GLN A 165 -14.94 -35.17 0.75
CA GLN A 165 -14.14 -36.09 1.54
C GLN A 165 -13.00 -35.35 2.24
N ILE A 166 -12.58 -35.86 3.40
CA ILE A 166 -11.42 -35.35 4.12
C ILE A 166 -10.21 -36.23 3.86
N TRP A 167 -9.14 -35.64 3.31
CA TRP A 167 -7.84 -36.31 3.19
C TRP A 167 -6.89 -35.83 4.28
N VAL A 168 -6.26 -36.77 4.98
CA VAL A 168 -5.19 -36.48 5.96
C VAL A 168 -3.85 -36.50 5.23
N LYS A 169 -3.12 -35.38 5.29
CA LYS A 169 -1.80 -35.26 4.67
C LYS A 169 -0.82 -36.24 5.29
N THR A 170 -0.02 -36.90 4.47
CA THR A 170 1.11 -37.71 4.98
C THR A 170 2.14 -36.81 5.66
N ALA A 171 2.97 -37.39 6.55
CA ALA A 171 3.94 -36.64 7.33
C ALA A 171 4.95 -35.88 6.45
N GLU A 172 5.31 -36.44 5.29
CA GLU A 172 6.24 -35.87 4.32
C GLU A 172 5.63 -34.63 3.64
N VAL A 173 4.38 -34.73 3.18
CA VAL A 173 3.64 -33.62 2.54
C VAL A 173 3.42 -32.50 3.55
N LEU A 174 3.02 -32.84 4.77
CA LEU A 174 2.81 -31.85 5.83
C LEU A 174 4.11 -31.15 6.24
N ALA A 175 5.23 -31.86 6.30
CA ALA A 175 6.53 -31.25 6.58
C ALA A 175 6.95 -30.27 5.48
N ARG A 176 6.77 -30.63 4.21
CA ARG A 176 7.02 -29.74 3.05
C ARG A 176 6.14 -28.49 3.11
N ASP A 177 4.84 -28.65 3.33
CA ASP A 177 3.90 -27.52 3.40
C ASP A 177 4.21 -26.58 4.57
N ARG A 178 4.62 -27.12 5.72
CA ARG A 178 5.04 -26.32 6.89
C ARG A 178 6.32 -25.55 6.64
N LEU A 179 7.29 -26.14 5.95
CA LEU A 179 8.50 -25.42 5.54
C LEU A 179 8.13 -24.28 4.58
N LEU A 180 7.35 -24.55 3.54
CA LEU A 180 6.90 -23.52 2.59
C LEU A 180 6.09 -22.42 3.30
N GLY A 181 5.12 -22.79 4.13
CA GLY A 181 4.28 -21.84 4.86
C GLY A 181 5.07 -20.98 5.84
N SER A 182 6.06 -21.55 6.55
CA SER A 182 6.87 -20.79 7.49
C SER A 182 7.88 -19.87 6.82
N PHE A 183 8.49 -20.26 5.70
CA PHE A 183 9.50 -19.45 5.01
C PHE A 183 8.92 -18.44 4.02
N THR A 184 7.74 -18.69 3.44
CA THR A 184 7.16 -17.79 2.42
C THR A 184 5.94 -17.05 2.94
N VAL A 185 4.99 -17.75 3.58
CA VAL A 185 3.70 -17.16 3.95
C VAL A 185 3.82 -16.30 5.22
N LYS A 186 4.52 -16.77 6.25
CA LYS A 186 4.70 -15.99 7.50
C LYS A 186 5.35 -14.61 7.31
N PRO A 187 6.47 -14.45 6.57
CA PRO A 187 7.05 -13.12 6.38
C PRO A 187 6.13 -12.21 5.56
N VAL A 188 5.41 -12.73 4.57
CA VAL A 188 4.44 -11.96 3.78
C VAL A 188 3.27 -11.50 4.65
N LEU A 189 2.68 -12.39 5.47
CA LEU A 189 1.61 -12.03 6.40
C LEU A 189 2.07 -10.99 7.43
N THR A 190 3.29 -11.12 7.94
CA THR A 190 3.85 -10.15 8.90
C THR A 190 4.02 -8.77 8.25
N ARG A 191 4.53 -8.73 7.01
CA ARG A 191 4.64 -7.49 6.23
C ARG A 191 3.27 -6.84 6.02
N LEU A 192 2.26 -7.62 5.60
CA LEU A 192 0.89 -7.14 5.39
C LEU A 192 0.27 -6.61 6.69
N LYS A 193 0.46 -7.33 7.81
CA LYS A 193 0.00 -6.88 9.13
C LYS A 193 0.64 -5.55 9.53
N ASN A 194 1.95 -5.41 9.36
CA ASN A 194 2.64 -4.16 9.67
C ASN A 194 2.14 -3.01 8.79
N THR A 195 1.85 -3.27 7.51
CA THR A 195 1.30 -2.25 6.61
C THR A 195 -0.13 -1.86 6.98
N LEU A 196 -0.97 -2.80 7.44
CA LEU A 196 -2.30 -2.49 7.96
C LEU A 196 -2.22 -1.61 9.21
N VAL A 197 -1.31 -1.91 10.14
CA VAL A 197 -1.09 -1.08 11.33
C VAL A 197 -0.62 0.32 10.93
N ALA A 198 0.34 0.43 10.00
CA ALA A 198 0.83 1.72 9.53
C ALA A 198 -0.29 2.54 8.84
N LEU A 199 -1.11 1.90 8.00
CA LEU A 199 -2.26 2.55 7.35
C LEU A 199 -3.33 2.98 8.36
N ALA A 200 -3.60 2.16 9.38
CA ALA A 200 -4.54 2.50 10.44
C ALA A 200 -4.08 3.73 11.24
N ILE A 201 -2.79 3.79 11.60
CA ILE A 201 -2.20 4.96 12.27
C ILE A 201 -2.27 6.18 11.34
N SER A 202 -1.89 6.03 10.07
CA SER A 202 -1.96 7.13 9.09
C SER A 202 -3.39 7.66 8.91
N LEU A 203 -4.38 6.77 8.88
CA LEU A 203 -5.79 7.14 8.79
C LEU A 203 -6.24 7.88 10.05
N LEU A 204 -5.91 7.37 11.24
CA LEU A 204 -6.21 8.03 12.50
C LEU A 204 -5.59 9.44 12.56
N MET A 205 -4.32 9.56 12.17
CA MET A 205 -3.64 10.86 12.09
C MET A 205 -4.35 11.81 11.12
N SER A 206 -4.79 11.33 9.95
CA SER A 206 -5.54 12.17 9.01
C SER A 206 -6.87 12.66 9.58
N ILE A 207 -7.57 11.83 10.34
CA ILE A 207 -8.83 12.19 11.00
C ILE A 207 -8.57 13.24 12.09
N VAL A 208 -7.56 13.04 12.93
CA VAL A 208 -7.20 14.00 13.99
C VAL A 208 -6.84 15.36 13.40
N VAL A 209 -6.05 15.40 12.33
CA VAL A 209 -5.69 16.66 11.66
C VAL A 209 -6.93 17.34 11.07
N LEU A 210 -7.84 16.58 10.45
CA LEU A 210 -9.10 17.14 9.93
C LEU A 210 -9.93 17.79 11.04
N ILE A 211 -10.11 17.11 12.17
CA ILE A 211 -10.85 17.65 13.32
C ILE A 211 -10.20 18.94 13.81
N ASN A 212 -8.87 18.97 13.94
CA ASN A 212 -8.14 20.16 14.38
C ASN A 212 -8.33 21.35 13.42
N THR A 213 -8.28 21.12 12.11
CA THR A 213 -8.52 22.18 11.11
C THR A 213 -9.95 22.71 11.16
N GLU A 214 -10.95 21.84 11.38
CA GLU A 214 -12.33 22.25 11.53
C GLU A 214 -12.57 23.06 12.80
N THR A 215 -11.94 22.70 13.92
CA THR A 215 -12.03 23.48 15.17
C THR A 215 -11.44 24.87 15.03
N THR A 216 -10.25 25.01 14.43
CA THR A 216 -9.62 26.32 14.20
C THR A 216 -10.47 27.21 13.29
N GLN A 217 -11.09 26.63 12.26
CA GLN A 217 -11.97 27.40 11.39
C GLN A 217 -13.25 27.86 12.10
N LYS A 218 -13.86 26.98 12.92
CA LYS A 218 -15.03 27.35 13.73
C LYS A 218 -14.71 28.50 14.69
N GLU A 219 -13.58 28.44 15.38
CA GLU A 219 -13.13 29.53 16.27
C GLU A 219 -12.87 30.84 15.51
N THR A 220 -12.22 30.78 14.35
CA THR A 220 -11.95 31.95 13.50
C THR A 220 -13.25 32.57 12.97
N TYR A 221 -14.21 31.74 12.56
CA TYR A 221 -15.52 32.22 12.09
C TYR A 221 -16.32 32.88 13.22
N ILE A 222 -16.32 32.29 14.42
CA ILE A 222 -17.00 32.87 15.59
C ILE A 222 -16.33 34.19 16.00
N SER A 223 -15.00 34.27 15.98
CA SER A 223 -14.26 35.48 16.36
C SER A 223 -14.35 36.59 15.31
N SER A 224 -14.40 36.26 14.02
CA SER A 224 -14.58 37.23 12.93
C SER A 224 -16.04 37.67 12.76
N GLY A 225 -17.00 36.86 13.19
CA GLY A 225 -18.43 37.21 13.21
C GLY A 225 -18.82 38.17 14.35
N GLY A 226 -17.89 38.46 15.27
CA GLY A 226 -18.11 39.37 16.39
C GLY A 226 -17.91 40.86 16.07
N GLU A 227 -17.30 41.22 14.93
CA GLU A 227 -17.01 42.62 14.60
C GLU A 227 -17.54 43.03 13.22
N ALA A 228 -18.55 43.92 13.27
CA ALA A 228 -19.04 44.83 12.24
C ALA A 228 -19.52 44.25 10.89
N GLY A 229 -20.80 43.89 10.85
CA GLY A 229 -21.59 43.83 9.62
C GLY A 229 -22.33 42.51 9.44
N GLY A 230 -23.61 42.49 9.87
CA GLY A 230 -24.50 41.34 9.80
C GLY A 230 -24.46 40.63 8.45
N ARG A 231 -23.92 39.42 8.43
CA ARG A 231 -23.94 38.54 7.27
C ARG A 231 -24.95 37.43 7.53
N SER A 232 -25.98 37.37 6.69
CA SER A 232 -27.08 36.41 6.79
C SER A 232 -26.56 34.98 6.72
N VAL A 233 -26.60 34.27 7.85
CA VAL A 233 -26.39 32.81 7.92
C VAL A 233 -27.61 32.14 7.30
N ALA A 234 -27.43 31.24 6.33
CA ALA A 234 -28.53 30.52 5.70
C ALA A 234 -29.33 29.74 6.76
N GLY A 235 -30.60 30.10 6.94
CA GLY A 235 -31.50 29.52 7.95
C GLY A 235 -31.57 30.27 9.28
N SER A 236 -30.76 31.32 9.49
CA SER A 236 -30.90 32.22 10.64
C SER A 236 -31.60 33.50 10.19
N TYR A 237 -32.77 33.77 10.74
CA TYR A 237 -33.44 35.06 10.58
C TYR A 237 -32.56 36.15 11.21
N ASN A 238 -32.13 37.12 10.41
CA ASN A 238 -31.38 38.28 10.90
C ASN A 238 -32.29 39.50 10.90
N ASP A 239 -32.61 40.02 12.09
CA ASP A 239 -33.53 41.16 12.26
C ASP A 239 -33.06 42.41 11.52
N GLU A 240 -31.73 42.59 11.38
CA GLU A 240 -31.13 43.72 10.65
C GLU A 240 -31.39 43.63 9.13
N SER A 241 -31.38 42.42 8.58
CA SER A 241 -31.73 42.17 7.18
C SER A 241 -33.23 42.24 6.97
N ALA A 242 -34.04 41.77 7.92
CA ALA A 242 -35.49 41.89 7.83
C ALA A 242 -35.95 43.36 7.79
N ARG A 243 -35.29 44.24 8.55
CA ARG A 243 -35.57 45.70 8.55
C ARG A 243 -35.33 46.39 7.21
N SER A 244 -34.44 45.87 6.36
CA SER A 244 -34.20 46.48 5.04
C SER A 244 -35.21 46.03 3.98
N PHE A 245 -35.83 44.85 4.13
CA PHE A 245 -36.82 44.32 3.20
C PHE A 245 -38.26 44.65 3.63
N GLU A 246 -38.54 44.73 4.93
CA GLU A 246 -39.87 45.02 5.48
C GLU A 246 -39.79 46.07 6.60
N PRO A 247 -39.40 47.32 6.31
CA PRO A 247 -39.23 48.36 7.32
C PRO A 247 -40.52 48.63 8.13
N GLU A 248 -41.67 48.53 7.46
CA GLU A 248 -43.01 48.76 8.03
C GLU A 248 -43.37 47.76 9.14
N ALA A 249 -42.80 46.54 9.12
CA ALA A 249 -43.03 45.53 10.16
C ALA A 249 -42.33 45.88 11.49
N PHE A 250 -41.36 46.80 11.45
CA PHE A 250 -40.56 47.23 12.60
C PHE A 250 -40.85 48.67 13.03
N CYS A 251 -41.64 49.42 12.24
CA CYS A 251 -42.15 50.73 12.59
C CYS A 251 -43.32 50.59 13.57
N GLY A 252 -43.02 50.34 14.84
CA GLY A 252 -43.99 50.39 15.93
C GLY A 252 -44.45 51.83 16.20
N GLY A 253 -45.54 52.22 15.54
CA GLY A 253 -46.53 53.24 15.94
C GLY A 253 -46.04 54.45 16.74
N SER A 254 -45.72 55.54 16.05
CA SER A 254 -45.77 56.89 16.61
C SER A 254 -46.66 57.80 15.77
N ASP A 255 -47.82 57.29 15.36
CA ASP A 255 -48.91 58.09 14.82
C ASP A 255 -50.18 57.67 15.53
N LEU A 256 -50.62 58.49 16.51
CA LEU A 256 -52.01 58.79 16.88
C LEU A 256 -52.10 59.25 18.34
N SER A 257 -51.85 60.54 18.58
CA SER A 257 -52.65 61.35 19.51
C SER A 257 -52.35 62.84 19.26
N LEU A 258 -52.76 63.34 18.09
CA LEU A 258 -53.27 64.69 17.97
C LEU A 258 -54.78 64.54 17.77
N GLU A 259 -55.55 64.72 18.84
CA GLU A 259 -56.92 65.24 18.79
C GLU A 259 -57.31 65.68 20.22
N ASP A 260 -57.66 66.98 20.28
CA ASP A 260 -58.16 67.84 21.38
C ASP A 260 -57.25 68.28 22.54
#